data_AF-A0A3B8P1E6-F1
#
_entry.id   AF-A0A3B8P1E6-F1
#
_cell.length_a   1.000
_cell.length_b   1.000
_cell.length_c   1.000
_cell.angle_alpha   90.00
_cell.angle_beta   90.00
_cell.angle_gamma   90.00
#
_symmetry.space_group_name_H-M   'P 1'
#
loop_
_entity.id
_entity.type
_entity.pdbx_description
1 polymer ?
#
loop_
_entity_poly.entity_id
_entity_poly.type
_entity_poly.pdbx_seq_one_letter_code
_entity_poly.pdbx_strand_id
1 'polypeptide(L)' 'MQSDYDISIELPMGFGFSLAQNPDAMRHFASMTRSEQKELIEKTHSFTSRRQMHEFVEKIGRGQSLQS' A
#
# COMPACT_ATOMS: atom_id res chain seq x y z
N MET A 1 30.89 -0.66 -9.10
CA MET A 1 29.94 -1.40 -8.25
C MET A 1 28.97 -0.37 -7.69
N GLN A 2 27.86 -0.17 -8.38
CA GLN A 2 26.82 0.76 -7.94
C GLN A 2 26.07 0.05 -6.80
N SER A 3 26.05 0.66 -5.62
CA SER A 3 25.26 0.20 -4.48
C SER A 3 23.79 0.46 -4.78
N ASP A 4 23.20 -0.40 -5.59
CA ASP A 4 21.77 -0.40 -5.98
C ASP A 4 20.90 -1.06 -4.89
N TYR A 5 21.25 -0.83 -3.63
CA TYR A 5 20.48 -1.28 -2.48
C TYR A 5 19.89 -0.05 -1.80
N ASP A 6 18.95 0.58 -2.49
CA ASP A 6 17.95 1.40 -1.80
C ASP A 6 16.91 0.46 -1.18
N ILE A 7 17.30 -0.20 -0.08
CA ILE A 7 16.41 -0.98 0.79
C ILE A 7 15.23 -0.18 1.37
N SER A 8 15.12 1.11 1.05
CA SER A 8 14.09 2.02 1.54
C SER A 8 12.90 2.19 0.58
N ILE A 9 12.97 1.71 -0.66
CA ILE A 9 11.91 1.90 -1.66
C ILE A 9 11.37 0.55 -2.11
N GLU A 10 10.25 0.12 -1.54
CA GLU A 10 9.16 -0.47 -2.33
C GLU A 10 7.80 -0.26 -1.64
N LEU A 11 7.77 -0.02 -0.32
CA LEU A 11 6.55 0.32 0.40
C LEU A 11 6.70 1.70 1.07
N PRO A 12 5.94 2.73 0.65
CA PRO A 12 5.96 4.02 1.32
C PRO A 12 5.71 3.84 2.82
N MET A 13 6.58 4.40 3.68
CA MET A 13 6.53 4.14 5.13
C MET A 13 5.13 4.34 5.73
N GLY A 14 4.43 5.41 5.32
CA GLY A 14 3.06 5.67 5.77
C GLY A 14 2.04 4.61 5.33
N PHE A 15 2.25 4.02 4.16
CA PHE A 15 1.42 2.93 3.65
C PHE A 15 1.72 1.62 4.40
N GLY A 16 2.99 1.27 4.58
CA GLY A 16 3.39 0.08 5.35
C GLY A 16 2.91 0.12 6.80
N PHE A 17 3.03 1.26 7.46
CA PHE A 17 2.52 1.43 8.82
C PHE A 17 0.98 1.36 8.89
N SER A 18 0.29 1.87 7.87
CA SER A 18 -1.17 1.79 7.80
C SER A 18 -1.64 0.36 7.59
N LEU A 19 -0.99 -0.40 6.69
CA LEU A 19 -1.27 -1.83 6.48
C LEU A 19 -1.02 -2.63 7.76
N ALA A 20 0.08 -2.38 8.48
CA ALA A 20 0.38 -3.08 9.72
C ALA A 20 -0.68 -2.87 10.81
N GLN A 21 -1.40 -1.74 10.78
CA GLN A 21 -2.50 -1.45 11.71
C GLN A 21 -3.83 -2.10 11.31
N ASN A 22 -3.95 -2.62 10.08
CA ASN A 22 -5.14 -3.29 9.59
C ASN A 22 -4.77 -4.70 9.06
N PRO A 23 -4.87 -5.74 9.91
CA PRO A 23 -4.48 -7.11 9.54
C PRO A 23 -5.21 -7.67 8.32
N ASP A 24 -6.48 -7.29 8.11
CA ASP A 24 -7.25 -7.71 6.94
C ASP A 24 -6.72 -7.06 5.67
N ALA A 25 -6.38 -5.76 5.72
CA ALA A 25 -5.76 -5.05 4.61
C ALA A 25 -4.38 -5.62 4.28
N MET A 26 -3.57 -5.93 5.30
CA MET A 26 -2.28 -6.58 5.12
C MET A 26 -2.44 -7.95 4.44
N ARG A 27 -3.39 -8.77 4.89
CA ARG A 27 -3.67 -10.09 4.30
C ARG A 27 -4.11 -9.96 2.85
N HIS A 28 -5.01 -9.03 2.54
CA HIS A 28 -5.49 -8.79 1.18
C HIS A 28 -4.38 -8.27 0.27
N PHE A 29 -3.61 -7.28 0.73
CA PHE A 29 -2.46 -6.77 0.00
C PHE A 29 -1.44 -7.88 -0.28
N ALA A 30 -1.10 -8.70 0.72
CA ALA A 30 -0.17 -9.82 0.57
C ALA A 30 -0.66 -10.92 -0.40
N SER A 31 -1.98 -11.06 -0.56
CA SER A 31 -2.57 -12.01 -1.53
C SER A 31 -2.63 -11.51 -2.98
N MET A 32 -2.42 -10.20 -3.20
CA MET A 32 -2.42 -9.61 -4.54
C MET A 32 -1.18 -10.00 -5.34
N THR A 33 -1.29 -9.95 -6.67
CA THR A 33 -0.15 -10.06 -7.57
C THR A 33 0.80 -8.88 -7.40
N ARG A 34 2.07 -9.04 -7.81
CA ARG A 34 3.06 -7.95 -7.78
C ARG A 34 2.61 -6.72 -8.56
N SER A 35 1.89 -6.91 -9.68
CA SER A 35 1.38 -5.81 -10.49
C SER A 35 0.30 -5.02 -9.76
N GLU A 36 -0.64 -5.70 -9.10
CA GLU A 36 -1.69 -5.06 -8.29
C GLU A 36 -1.09 -4.34 -7.08
N GLN A 37 -0.15 -4.98 -6.36
CA GLN A 37 0.56 -4.33 -5.25
C GLN A 37 1.25 -3.06 -5.70
N LYS A 38 1.95 -3.10 -6.85
CA LYS A 38 2.63 -1.95 -7.43
C LYS A 38 1.65 -0.83 -7.79
N GLU A 39 0.50 -1.14 -8.41
CA GLU A 39 -0.52 -0.15 -8.71
C GLU A 39 -1.03 0.56 -7.44
N LEU A 40 -1.25 -0.19 -6.36
CA LEU A 40 -1.65 0.39 -5.08
C LEU A 40 -0.56 1.27 -4.46
N ILE A 41 0.70 0.83 -4.52
CA ILE A 41 1.86 1.61 -4.07
C ILE A 41 1.94 2.92 -4.84
N GLU A 42 1.91 2.87 -6.18
CA GLU A 42 1.93 4.06 -7.05
C GLU A 42 0.79 5.03 -6.70
N LYS A 43 -0.42 4.50 -6.46
CA LYS A 43 -1.58 5.31 -6.04
C LYS A 43 -1.33 6.04 -4.72
N THR A 44 -0.59 5.45 -3.79
CA THR A 44 -0.29 6.10 -2.49
C THR A 44 0.61 7.32 -2.61
N HIS A 45 1.41 7.45 -3.66
CA HIS A 45 2.22 8.65 -3.92
C HIS A 45 1.37 9.90 -4.19
N SER A 46 0.10 9.73 -4.58
CA SER A 46 -0.85 10.83 -4.80
C SER A 46 -1.52 11.33 -3.51
N PHE A 47 -1.34 10.64 -2.38
CA PHE A 47 -2.02 10.98 -1.14
C PHE A 47 -1.24 11.99 -0.33
N THR A 48 -1.89 13.08 0.05
CA THR A 48 -1.27 14.20 0.78
C THR A 48 -1.64 14.19 2.26
N SER A 49 -2.48 13.26 2.71
CA SER A 49 -2.96 13.22 4.09
C SER A 49 -3.01 11.80 4.69
N ARG A 50 -2.80 11.72 6.00
CA ARG A 50 -2.96 10.49 6.80
C ARG A 50 -4.37 9.90 6.68
N ARG A 51 -5.39 10.76 6.56
CA ARG A 51 -6.79 10.35 6.41
C ARG A 51 -7.01 9.60 5.10
N GLN A 52 -6.52 10.12 3.97
CA GLN A 52 -6.61 9.43 2.67
C GLN A 52 -5.91 8.07 2.70
N MET A 53 -4.73 7.99 3.33
CA MET A 53 -4.00 6.72 3.50
C MET A 53 -4.82 5.70 4.30
N HIS A 54 -5.40 6.13 5.42
CA HIS A 54 -6.21 5.26 6.26
C HIS A 54 -7.48 4.78 5.54
N GLU A 55 -8.24 5.69 4.92
CA GLU A 55 -9.43 5.34 4.14
C GLU A 55 -9.10 4.38 2.98
N PHE A 56 -7.93 4.53 2.37
CA PHE A 56 -7.46 3.64 1.31
C PHE A 56 -7.13 2.24 1.84
N VAL A 57 -6.40 2.13 2.95
CA VAL A 57 -6.08 0.85 3.61
C VAL A 57 -7.35 0.14 4.08
N GLU A 58 -8.32 0.88 4.64
CA GLU A 58 -9.61 0.34 5.02
C GLU A 58 -10.38 -0.25 3.82
N LYS A 59 -10.28 0.36 2.64
CA LYS A 59 -10.88 -0.19 1.41
C LYS A 59 -10.21 -1.49 0.98
N ILE A 60 -8.89 -1.59 1.09
CA ILE A 60 -8.13 -2.83 0.84
C ILE A 60 -8.58 -3.92 1.81
N GLY A 61 -8.72 -3.61 3.10
CA GLY A 61 -9.16 -4.56 4.13
C GLY A 61 -10.58 -5.10 3.92
N ARG A 62 -11.46 -4.31 3.31
CA ARG A 62 -12.82 -4.75 2.96
C ARG A 62 -12.89 -5.58 1.67
N GLY A 63 -11.78 -5.73 0.92
CA GLY A 63 -11.77 -6.39 -0.38
C GLY A 63 -12.69 -5.73 -1.41
N GLN A 64 -13.03 -4.44 -1.23
CA GLN A 64 -13.85 -3.71 -2.20
C GLN A 64 -13.01 -3.44 -3.45
N SER A 65 -13.55 -3.74 -4.64
CA SER A 65 -12.93 -3.36 -5.90
C SER A 65 -12.65 -1.86 -5.89
N LEU A 66 -11.39 -1.46 -6.01
CA LEU A 66 -10.94 -0.06 -6.05
C LEU A 66 -11.32 0.67 -7.36
N GLN A 67 -12.33 0.17 -8.07
CA GLN A 67 -12.87 0.70 -9.30
C GLN A 67 -14.14 1.52 -9.00
N SER A 68 -14.02 2.84 -9.08
CA SER A 68 -15.11 3.79 -9.35
C SER A 68 -14.50 4.99 -10.06
#